data_AF-A0AA39NK03-F1
#
_entry.id   AF-A0AA39NK03-F1
#
_cell.length_a   1.000
_cell.length_b   1.000
_cell.length_c   1.000
_cell.angle_alpha   90.00
_cell.angle_beta   90.00
_cell.angle_gamma   90.00
#
_symmetry.space_group_name_H-M   'P 1'
#
loop_
_entity.id
_entity.type
_entity.pdbx_description
1 polymer ?
#
loop_
_entity_poly.entity_id
_entity_poly.type
_entity_poly.pdbx_seq_one_letter_code
_entity_poly.pdbx_strand_id
1 'polypeptide(L)'
;MSSTSLPANVIREIGESVQLLLDRCSVDMQIQRVIPFDNELFSLACDEVARQALILDTETSKLFTPYIKHGVDTVTTCYNHIQDIKCRIYIILYIACFFYFDDKFIPEYSTSDNVAQDLFACMIGKSSAADPLQRLFCYLMTEAPKCFLNHPASNIVITGTLNFVTAASLDYRTQGMKMPASAKRYTTFTRNISGIADVMGVFIFPASVPVTAYIAAIPDLMVFMLSANDVLSFYKEELAGEELNRVSLLARCDNSKKTDVLRRLVDSTVEAHNNILDILKPNEEALDAYLSFSDGYIWAHAGLSRYRLKELDIFP
;
A
#
# COMPACT_ATOMS: atom_id res chain seq x y z
N MET A 1 21.63 6.04 -22.05
CA MET A 1 20.16 6.12 -21.91
C MET A 1 19.81 7.59 -21.93
N SER A 2 19.02 8.03 -22.91
CA SER A 2 18.65 9.44 -23.04
C SER A 2 17.79 9.81 -21.83
N SER A 3 18.22 10.75 -21.00
CA SER A 3 17.34 11.31 -19.97
C SER A 3 16.25 12.12 -20.70
N THR A 4 15.15 11.48 -21.04
CA THR A 4 13.96 12.19 -21.50
C THR A 4 13.41 12.96 -20.32
N SER A 5 13.77 14.24 -20.22
CA SER A 5 13.08 15.17 -19.34
C SER A 5 11.64 15.31 -19.83
N LEU A 6 10.68 15.19 -18.90
CA LEU A 6 9.28 15.43 -19.23
C LEU A 6 9.10 16.88 -19.72
N PRO A 7 8.15 17.13 -20.65
CA PRO A 7 7.81 18.49 -21.05
C PRO A 7 7.42 19.33 -19.82
N ALA A 8 7.88 20.58 -19.76
CA ALA A 8 7.64 21.47 -18.60
C ALA A 8 6.15 21.66 -18.28
N ASN A 9 5.27 21.63 -19.30
CA ASN A 9 3.82 21.71 -19.08
C ASN A 9 3.27 20.47 -18.37
N VAL A 10 3.80 19.28 -18.66
CA VAL A 10 3.40 18.03 -18.00
C VAL A 10 3.85 18.04 -16.55
N ILE A 11 5.11 18.44 -16.27
CA ILE A 11 5.62 18.59 -14.90
C ILE A 11 4.72 19.54 -14.09
N ARG A 12 4.36 20.68 -14.67
CA ARG A 12 3.46 21.65 -14.04
C ARG A 12 2.07 21.07 -13.75
N GLU A 13 1.44 20.39 -14.72
CA GLU A 13 0.10 19.78 -14.53
C GLU A 13 0.10 18.67 -13.46
N ILE A 14 1.20 17.89 -13.37
CA ILE A 14 1.40 16.91 -12.29
C ILE A 14 1.53 17.62 -10.95
N GLY A 15 2.39 18.63 -10.86
CA GLY A 15 2.58 19.44 -9.65
C GLY A 15 1.28 20.08 -9.16
N GLU A 16 0.49 20.69 -10.05
CA GLU A 16 -0.82 21.27 -9.74
C GLU A 16 -1.83 20.22 -9.21
N SER A 17 -1.76 18.98 -9.70
CA SER A 17 -2.62 17.89 -9.24
C SER A 17 -2.20 17.38 -7.85
N VAL A 18 -0.90 17.22 -7.61
CA VAL A 18 -0.37 16.85 -6.29
C VAL A 18 -0.68 17.93 -5.27
N GLN A 19 -0.43 19.21 -5.59
CA GLN A 19 -0.75 20.32 -4.69
C GLN A 19 -2.23 20.35 -4.33
N LEU A 20 -3.13 20.17 -5.32
CA LEU A 20 -4.56 20.12 -5.06
C LEU A 20 -4.94 18.99 -4.09
N LEU A 21 -4.33 17.81 -4.23
CA LEU A 21 -4.56 16.70 -3.31
C LEU A 21 -4.13 17.07 -1.87
N LEU A 22 -2.93 17.63 -1.71
CA LEU A 22 -2.39 18.02 -0.40
C LEU A 22 -3.29 19.06 0.29
N ASP A 23 -3.69 20.10 -0.44
CA ASP A 23 -4.53 21.18 0.07
C ASP A 23 -5.90 20.65 0.52
N ARG A 24 -6.49 19.71 -0.23
CA ARG A 24 -7.86 19.23 -0.01
C ARG A 24 -7.97 18.10 0.99
N CYS A 25 -6.90 17.37 1.24
CA CYS A 25 -6.80 16.38 2.32
C CYS A 25 -6.22 16.98 3.62
N SER A 26 -6.11 18.32 3.69
CA SER A 26 -5.69 19.07 4.89
C SER A 26 -4.33 18.66 5.46
N VAL A 27 -3.37 18.30 4.59
CA VAL A 27 -2.04 17.89 5.04
C VAL A 27 -1.12 19.10 5.09
N ASP A 28 -0.72 19.48 6.30
CA ASP A 28 0.25 20.56 6.49
C ASP A 28 1.68 20.08 6.18
N MET A 29 2.15 20.43 4.98
CA MET A 29 3.50 20.20 4.52
C MET A 29 4.49 21.33 4.91
N GLN A 30 4.03 22.41 5.55
CA GLN A 30 4.88 23.54 5.95
C GLN A 30 5.75 23.20 7.16
N ILE A 31 5.31 22.26 7.99
CA ILE A 31 6.08 21.78 9.14
C ILE A 31 6.89 20.57 8.71
N GLN A 32 8.21 20.74 8.61
CA GLN A 32 9.10 19.61 8.41
C GLN A 32 9.05 18.70 9.64
N ARG A 33 8.50 17.49 9.47
CA ARG A 33 8.46 16.48 10.54
C ARG A 33 9.68 15.57 10.38
N VAL A 34 10.51 15.47 11.41
CA VAL A 34 11.55 14.46 11.44
C VAL A 34 11.05 13.34 12.33
N ILE A 35 10.61 12.25 11.72
CA ILE A 35 10.23 11.03 12.44
C ILE A 35 11.50 10.19 12.56
N PRO A 36 12.10 10.07 13.76
CA PRO A 36 13.30 9.26 13.93
C PRO A 36 12.98 7.79 13.71
N PHE A 37 13.95 7.05 13.17
CA PHE A 37 13.83 5.61 13.01
C PHE A 37 13.74 4.93 14.38
N ASP A 38 12.70 4.11 14.59
CA ASP A 38 12.47 3.39 15.83
C ASP A 38 13.31 2.09 15.88
N ASN A 39 14.54 2.23 16.39
CA ASN A 39 15.49 1.11 16.48
C ASN A 39 15.02 0.01 17.44
N GLU A 40 14.25 0.36 18.48
CA GLU A 40 13.72 -0.62 19.43
C GLU A 40 12.65 -1.47 18.77
N LEU A 41 11.68 -0.84 18.10
CA LEU A 41 10.64 -1.53 17.35
C LEU A 41 11.22 -2.38 16.21
N PHE A 42 12.26 -1.89 15.53
CA PHE A 42 12.98 -2.68 14.54
C PHE A 42 13.64 -3.94 15.13
N SER A 43 14.27 -3.82 16.31
CA SER A 43 14.85 -4.98 17.00
C SER A 43 13.77 -6.00 17.36
N LEU A 44 12.64 -5.55 17.92
CA LEU A 44 11.53 -6.42 18.29
C LEU A 44 10.93 -7.14 17.08
N ALA A 45 10.80 -6.47 15.94
CA ALA A 45 10.35 -7.09 14.70
C ALA A 45 11.35 -8.15 14.19
N CYS A 46 12.65 -7.88 14.26
CA CYS A 46 13.69 -8.86 13.92
C CYS A 46 13.64 -10.08 14.84
N ASP A 47 13.46 -9.87 16.14
CA ASP A 47 13.36 -10.95 17.13
C ASP A 47 12.13 -11.84 16.86
N GLU A 48 10.99 -11.24 16.49
CA GLU A 48 9.78 -11.99 16.15
C GLU A 48 9.97 -12.83 14.87
N VAL A 49 10.67 -12.31 13.86
CA VAL A 49 11.05 -13.10 12.68
C VAL A 49 11.94 -14.28 13.08
N ALA A 50 12.95 -14.05 13.92
CA ALA A 50 13.84 -15.12 14.39
C ALA A 50 13.06 -16.20 15.17
N ARG A 51 12.06 -15.79 15.95
CA ARG A 51 11.17 -16.68 16.72
C ARG A 51 10.28 -17.54 15.81
N GLN A 52 9.76 -16.98 14.72
CA GLN A 52 8.66 -17.59 13.94
C GLN A 52 9.08 -18.17 12.59
N ALA A 53 10.06 -17.59 11.91
CA ALA A 53 10.50 -18.05 10.59
C ALA A 53 11.44 -19.27 10.65
N LEU A 54 11.80 -19.76 11.84
CA LEU A 54 12.85 -20.77 12.07
C LEU A 54 14.16 -20.36 11.39
N ILE A 55 15.02 -19.60 12.10
CA ILE A 55 16.37 -19.17 11.70
C ILE A 55 16.50 -18.91 10.19
N LEU A 56 16.22 -17.67 9.77
CA LEU A 56 16.63 -17.23 8.44
C LEU A 56 18.15 -17.41 8.32
N ASP A 57 18.61 -17.99 7.21
CA ASP A 57 20.03 -17.97 6.90
C ASP A 57 20.50 -16.50 6.73
N THR A 58 21.82 -16.30 6.82
CA THR A 58 22.42 -14.97 6.76
C THR A 58 22.07 -14.21 5.48
N GLU A 59 21.89 -14.89 4.35
CA GLU A 59 21.58 -14.24 3.07
C GLU A 59 20.11 -13.80 3.04
N THR A 60 19.19 -14.70 3.40
CA THR A 60 17.75 -14.40 3.47
C THR A 60 17.47 -13.28 4.46
N SER A 61 18.14 -13.28 5.62
CA SER A 61 18.03 -12.21 6.62
C SER A 61 18.47 -10.85 6.09
N LYS A 62 19.63 -10.79 5.41
CA LYS A 62 20.11 -9.56 4.76
C LYS A 62 19.15 -9.06 3.68
N LEU A 63 18.53 -9.97 2.94
CA LEU A 63 17.61 -9.66 1.86
C LEU A 63 16.25 -9.15 2.40
N PHE A 64 15.78 -9.68 3.53
CA PHE A 64 14.50 -9.27 4.13
C PHE A 64 14.60 -8.01 5.02
N THR A 65 15.77 -7.74 5.61
CA THR A 65 15.99 -6.60 6.53
C THR A 65 15.51 -5.24 6.01
N PRO A 66 15.74 -4.85 4.73
CA PRO A 66 15.23 -3.58 4.20
C PRO A 66 13.70 -3.47 4.25
N TYR A 67 12.98 -4.58 4.04
CA TYR A 67 11.51 -4.60 4.10
C TYR A 67 11.00 -4.45 5.53
N ILE A 68 11.68 -5.04 6.52
CA ILE A 68 11.36 -4.81 7.94
C ILE A 68 11.54 -3.33 8.30
N LYS A 69 12.65 -2.70 7.87
CA LYS A 69 12.87 -1.26 8.08
C LYS A 69 11.76 -0.42 7.47
N HIS A 70 11.34 -0.76 6.24
CA HIS A 70 10.23 -0.07 5.60
C HIS A 70 8.90 -0.26 6.36
N GLY A 71 8.63 -1.46 6.87
CA GLY A 71 7.49 -1.71 7.75
C GLY A 71 7.53 -0.85 9.01
N VAL A 72 8.70 -0.73 9.66
CA VAL A 72 8.90 0.13 10.84
C VAL A 72 8.59 1.59 10.51
N ASP A 73 9.17 2.13 9.44
CA ASP A 73 8.90 3.51 8.99
C ASP A 73 7.42 3.73 8.70
N THR A 74 6.76 2.75 8.08
CA THR A 74 5.34 2.84 7.77
C THR A 74 4.49 2.85 9.03
N VAL A 75 4.82 2.01 10.03
CA VAL A 75 4.07 1.97 11.29
C VAL A 75 4.32 3.20 12.16
N THR A 76 5.56 3.68 12.25
CA THR A 76 5.88 4.90 13.01
C THR A 76 5.28 6.15 12.39
N THR A 77 5.10 6.16 11.06
CA THR A 77 4.54 7.31 10.36
C THR A 77 3.01 7.25 10.29
N CYS A 78 2.46 6.16 9.77
CA CYS A 78 1.04 6.05 9.43
C CYS A 78 0.18 5.42 10.54
N TYR A 79 0.78 4.64 11.45
CA TYR A 79 0.05 3.89 12.48
C TYR A 79 0.53 4.26 13.90
N ASN A 80 1.01 5.48 14.09
CA ASN A 80 1.57 5.94 15.37
C ASN A 80 0.55 5.94 16.53
N HIS A 81 -0.73 6.01 16.20
CA HIS A 81 -1.83 5.96 17.17
C HIS A 81 -2.02 4.54 17.75
N ILE A 82 -1.57 3.48 17.06
CA ILE A 82 -1.62 2.11 17.57
C ILE A 82 -0.57 1.93 18.67
N GLN A 83 -1.02 1.77 19.92
CA GLN A 83 -0.13 1.63 21.09
C GLN A 83 0.27 0.18 21.39
N ASP A 84 -0.52 -0.81 20.95
CA ASP A 84 -0.22 -2.21 21.19
C ASP A 84 1.01 -2.66 20.40
N ILE A 85 2.10 -2.92 21.11
CA ILE A 85 3.38 -3.32 20.52
C ILE A 85 3.29 -4.61 19.68
N LYS A 86 2.45 -5.57 20.07
CA LYS A 86 2.27 -6.82 19.32
C LYS A 86 1.56 -6.56 18.01
N CYS A 87 0.54 -5.70 18.03
CA CYS A 87 -0.17 -5.28 16.82
C CYS A 87 0.78 -4.51 15.88
N ARG A 88 1.60 -3.59 16.42
CA ARG A 88 2.62 -2.88 15.63
C ARG A 88 3.61 -3.83 14.97
N ILE A 89 4.17 -4.80 15.70
CA ILE A 89 5.08 -5.82 15.15
C ILE A 89 4.37 -6.64 14.05
N TYR A 90 3.12 -7.04 14.30
CA TYR A 90 2.34 -7.75 13.28
C TYR A 90 2.19 -6.95 11.98
N ILE A 91 1.79 -5.67 12.09
CA ILE A 91 1.61 -4.79 10.93
C ILE A 91 2.94 -4.60 10.19
N ILE A 92 4.05 -4.40 10.92
CA ILE A 92 5.40 -4.29 10.33
C ILE A 92 5.74 -5.53 9.49
N LEU A 93 5.57 -6.72 10.07
CA LEU A 93 5.93 -7.97 9.41
C LEU A 93 5.00 -8.27 8.23
N TYR A 94 3.70 -7.95 8.35
CA TYR A 94 2.77 -8.06 7.24
C TYR A 94 3.18 -7.17 6.06
N ILE A 95 3.47 -5.89 6.33
CA ILE A 95 3.91 -4.92 5.32
C ILE A 95 5.23 -5.37 4.69
N ALA A 96 6.18 -5.84 5.51
CA ALA A 96 7.47 -6.34 5.03
C ALA A 96 7.29 -7.55 4.10
N CYS A 97 6.45 -8.53 4.47
CA CYS A 97 6.13 -9.67 3.62
C CYS A 97 5.43 -9.23 2.33
N PHE A 98 4.45 -8.33 2.40
CA PHE A 98 3.76 -7.81 1.22
C PHE A 98 4.75 -7.24 0.20
N PHE A 99 5.58 -6.28 0.60
CA PHE A 99 6.54 -5.66 -0.32
C PHE A 99 7.62 -6.64 -0.81
N TYR A 100 8.07 -7.56 0.06
CA TYR A 100 9.00 -8.61 -0.36
C TYR A 100 8.41 -9.48 -1.47
N PHE A 101 7.17 -9.93 -1.32
CA PHE A 101 6.52 -10.78 -2.31
C PHE A 101 6.13 -9.99 -3.56
N ASP A 102 5.70 -8.74 -3.43
CA ASP A 102 5.40 -7.85 -4.57
C ASP A 102 6.62 -7.73 -5.48
N ASP A 103 7.80 -7.44 -4.91
CA ASP A 103 9.06 -7.39 -5.66
C ASP A 103 9.45 -8.75 -6.28
N LYS A 104 9.09 -9.87 -5.64
CA LYS A 104 9.35 -11.23 -6.18
C LYS A 104 8.38 -11.64 -7.27
N PHE A 105 7.19 -11.05 -7.32
CA PHE A 105 6.19 -11.32 -8.34
C PHE A 105 6.44 -10.55 -9.63
N ILE A 106 7.26 -9.49 -9.58
CA ILE A 106 7.72 -8.76 -10.76
C ILE A 106 8.35 -9.76 -11.76
N PRO A 107 7.82 -9.87 -12.99
CA PRO A 107 8.22 -10.89 -13.95
C PRO A 107 9.70 -10.86 -14.37
N GLU A 108 10.37 -9.72 -14.25
CA GLU A 108 11.82 -9.59 -14.44
C GLU A 108 12.63 -10.44 -13.45
N TYR A 109 12.06 -10.72 -12.27
CA TYR A 109 12.66 -11.55 -11.22
C TYR A 109 12.04 -12.95 -11.14
N SER A 110 10.89 -13.18 -11.78
CA SER A 110 10.22 -14.48 -11.82
C SER A 110 9.92 -14.92 -13.25
N THR A 111 10.57 -15.99 -13.69
CA THR A 111 10.33 -16.60 -15.00
C THR A 111 9.03 -17.42 -15.08
N SER A 112 8.29 -17.54 -13.97
CA SER A 112 7.06 -18.34 -13.89
C SER A 112 6.06 -17.82 -12.84
N ASP A 113 4.77 -18.08 -13.05
CA ASP A 113 3.68 -17.90 -12.05
C ASP A 113 3.88 -18.77 -10.78
N ASN A 114 4.92 -19.60 -10.73
CA ASN A 114 5.09 -20.62 -9.71
C ASN A 114 5.19 -20.02 -8.30
N VAL A 115 5.83 -18.85 -8.11
CA VAL A 115 5.98 -18.26 -6.77
C VAL A 115 4.62 -17.90 -6.15
N ALA A 116 3.73 -17.28 -6.92
CA ALA A 116 2.38 -16.94 -6.46
C ALA A 116 1.52 -18.20 -6.25
N GLN A 117 1.59 -19.16 -7.18
CA GLN A 117 0.86 -20.44 -7.07
C GLN A 117 1.33 -21.28 -5.87
N ASP A 118 2.64 -21.35 -5.63
CA ASP A 118 3.23 -22.07 -4.51
C ASP A 118 2.84 -21.42 -3.18
N LEU A 119 2.91 -20.08 -3.10
CA LEU A 119 2.47 -19.35 -1.91
C LEU A 119 0.98 -19.57 -1.63
N PHE A 120 0.13 -19.49 -2.67
CA PHE A 120 -1.30 -19.76 -2.53
C PHE A 120 -1.55 -21.19 -2.05
N ALA A 121 -0.88 -22.18 -2.63
CA ALA A 121 -0.98 -23.58 -2.23
C ALA A 121 -0.57 -23.80 -0.76
N CYS A 122 0.45 -23.08 -0.28
CA CYS A 122 0.86 -23.10 1.12
C CYS A 122 -0.21 -22.48 2.03
N MET A 123 -0.76 -21.32 1.65
CA MET A 123 -1.79 -20.61 2.43
C MET A 123 -3.05 -21.45 2.64
N ILE A 124 -3.41 -22.29 1.66
CA ILE A 124 -4.59 -23.19 1.76
C ILE A 124 -4.25 -24.61 2.25
N GLY A 125 -3.02 -24.85 2.70
CA GLY A 125 -2.59 -26.13 3.26
C GLY A 125 -2.45 -27.28 2.25
N LYS A 126 -2.36 -26.99 0.94
CA LYS A 126 -2.11 -28.01 -0.09
C LYS A 126 -0.64 -28.41 -0.20
N SER A 127 0.27 -27.55 0.23
CA SER A 127 1.71 -27.78 0.28
C SER A 127 2.31 -27.19 1.54
N SER A 128 3.51 -27.67 1.91
CA SER A 128 4.30 -27.06 2.97
C SER A 128 5.21 -25.99 2.39
N ALA A 129 5.21 -24.80 2.98
CA ALA A 129 6.12 -23.72 2.57
C ALA A 129 7.59 -24.12 2.84
N ALA A 130 8.34 -24.38 1.77
CA ALA A 130 9.76 -24.69 1.83
C ALA A 130 10.60 -23.44 2.12
N ASP A 131 10.18 -22.29 1.61
CA ASP A 131 10.78 -20.98 1.85
C ASP A 131 10.39 -20.45 3.26
N PRO A 132 11.37 -20.07 4.10
CA PRO A 132 11.10 -19.41 5.39
C PRO A 132 10.18 -18.19 5.33
N LEU A 133 10.25 -17.38 4.27
CA LEU A 133 9.42 -16.17 4.15
C LEU A 133 7.99 -16.48 3.73
N GLN A 134 7.79 -17.55 2.94
CA GLN A 134 6.44 -18.08 2.69
C GLN A 134 5.82 -18.63 3.98
N ARG A 135 6.61 -19.33 4.82
CA ARG A 135 6.16 -19.77 6.15
C ARG A 135 5.78 -18.61 7.05
N LEU A 136 6.62 -17.57 7.10
CA LEU A 136 6.33 -16.36 7.86
C LEU A 136 5.00 -15.73 7.43
N PHE A 137 4.77 -15.60 6.12
CA PHE A 137 3.55 -14.97 5.65
C PHE A 137 2.30 -15.83 5.92
N CYS A 138 2.40 -17.16 5.78
CA CYS A 138 1.33 -18.09 6.18
C CYS A 138 1.05 -18.00 7.69
N TYR A 139 2.10 -17.90 8.51
CA TYR A 139 1.95 -17.71 9.96
C TYR A 139 1.20 -16.42 10.30
N LEU A 140 1.52 -15.30 9.64
CA LEU A 140 0.81 -14.04 9.85
C LEU A 140 -0.69 -14.13 9.53
N MET A 141 -1.11 -15.01 8.61
CA MET A 141 -2.54 -15.27 8.37
C MET A 141 -3.21 -15.91 9.59
N THR A 142 -2.49 -16.80 10.28
CA THR A 142 -2.99 -17.47 11.50
C THR A 142 -3.00 -16.55 12.73
N GLU A 143 -2.16 -15.51 12.74
CA GLU A 143 -2.08 -14.54 13.83
C GLU A 143 -3.04 -13.35 13.67
N ALA A 144 -3.60 -13.11 12.47
CA ALA A 144 -4.53 -12.01 12.22
C ALA A 144 -5.69 -11.96 13.26
N PRO A 145 -6.35 -13.07 13.64
CA PRO A 145 -7.43 -13.06 14.62
C PRO A 145 -6.98 -12.69 16.05
N LYS A 146 -5.68 -12.80 16.36
CA LYS A 146 -5.14 -12.43 17.68
C LYS A 146 -4.84 -10.94 17.77
N CYS A 147 -4.41 -10.34 16.66
CA CYS A 147 -4.12 -8.90 16.59
C CYS A 147 -5.40 -8.08 16.35
N PHE A 148 -6.34 -8.65 15.59
CA PHE A 148 -7.62 -8.04 15.27
C PHE A 148 -8.74 -8.94 15.81
N LEU A 149 -9.00 -8.83 17.11
CA LEU A 149 -10.05 -9.57 17.85
C LEU A 149 -11.47 -9.38 17.24
N ASN A 150 -11.60 -8.40 16.34
CA ASN A 150 -12.76 -8.12 15.51
C ASN A 150 -12.84 -9.09 14.32
N HIS A 151 -13.61 -10.18 14.47
CA HIS A 151 -13.70 -11.30 13.51
C HIS A 151 -13.89 -10.91 12.01
N PRO A 152 -14.61 -9.84 11.63
CA PRO A 152 -14.67 -9.40 10.23
C PRO A 152 -13.34 -8.81 9.72
N ALA A 153 -12.60 -8.09 10.56
CA ALA A 153 -11.32 -7.47 10.17
C ALA A 153 -10.25 -8.53 9.90
N SER A 154 -10.13 -9.53 10.77
CA SER A 154 -9.19 -10.65 10.53
C SER A 154 -9.52 -11.40 9.24
N ASN A 155 -10.80 -11.56 8.91
CA ASN A 155 -11.22 -12.17 7.64
C ASN A 155 -10.80 -11.31 6.44
N ILE A 156 -10.97 -9.99 6.53
CA ILE A 156 -10.51 -9.04 5.49
C ILE A 156 -9.01 -9.16 5.28
N VAL A 157 -8.20 -9.23 6.35
CA VAL A 157 -6.75 -9.45 6.23
C VAL A 157 -6.46 -10.70 5.40
N ILE A 158 -7.06 -11.83 5.76
CA ILE A 158 -6.83 -13.12 5.08
C ILE A 158 -7.29 -13.05 3.61
N THR A 159 -8.51 -12.54 3.35
CA THR A 159 -9.04 -12.47 1.98
C THR A 159 -8.27 -11.48 1.11
N GLY A 160 -7.84 -10.36 1.68
CA GLY A 160 -7.02 -9.36 0.99
C GLY A 160 -5.64 -9.92 0.63
N THR A 161 -5.03 -10.72 1.50
CA THR A 161 -3.78 -11.44 1.17
C THR A 161 -3.98 -12.44 0.04
N LEU A 162 -5.06 -13.23 0.04
CA LEU A 162 -5.34 -14.16 -1.07
C LEU A 162 -5.63 -13.44 -2.39
N ASN A 163 -6.30 -12.28 -2.33
CA ASN A 163 -6.51 -11.40 -3.47
C ASN A 163 -5.18 -10.88 -4.04
N PHE A 164 -4.25 -10.47 -3.18
CA PHE A 164 -2.91 -10.03 -3.59
C PHE A 164 -2.15 -11.13 -4.34
N VAL A 165 -2.13 -12.36 -3.80
CA VAL A 165 -1.49 -13.50 -4.49
C VAL A 165 -2.20 -13.83 -5.81
N THR A 166 -3.52 -13.69 -5.86
CA THR A 166 -4.31 -13.85 -7.09
C THR A 166 -3.94 -12.78 -8.12
N ALA A 167 -3.77 -11.54 -7.70
CA ALA A 167 -3.39 -10.43 -8.56
C ALA A 167 -2.01 -10.64 -9.19
N ALA A 168 -1.02 -11.07 -8.41
CA ALA A 168 0.32 -11.41 -8.89
C ALA A 168 0.27 -12.47 -10.01
N SER A 169 -0.57 -13.49 -9.84
CA SER A 169 -0.77 -14.52 -10.86
C SER A 169 -1.42 -13.98 -12.13
N LEU A 170 -2.41 -13.08 -11.98
CA LEU A 170 -3.04 -12.40 -13.11
C LEU A 170 -2.06 -11.51 -13.86
N ASP A 171 -1.22 -10.75 -13.16
CA ASP A 171 -0.23 -9.86 -13.76
C ASP A 171 0.76 -10.65 -14.61
N TYR A 172 1.25 -11.79 -14.12
CA TYR A 172 2.08 -12.71 -14.91
C TYR A 172 1.33 -13.27 -16.13
N ARG A 173 0.11 -13.77 -15.96
CA ARG A 173 -0.65 -14.43 -17.06
C ARG A 173 -1.17 -13.47 -18.12
N THR A 174 -1.31 -12.19 -17.77
CA THR A 174 -1.81 -11.16 -18.68
C THR A 174 -0.68 -10.28 -19.24
N GLN A 175 0.58 -10.67 -19.06
CA GLN A 175 1.71 -10.00 -19.71
C GLN A 175 1.54 -9.95 -21.23
N GLY A 176 1.74 -8.76 -21.80
CA GLY A 176 1.57 -8.51 -23.24
C GLY A 176 0.11 -8.50 -23.71
N MET A 177 -0.87 -8.70 -22.82
CA MET A 177 -2.28 -8.56 -23.15
C MET A 177 -2.58 -7.09 -23.52
N LYS A 178 -3.16 -6.89 -24.71
CA LYS A 178 -3.68 -5.58 -25.09
C LYS A 178 -5.00 -5.33 -24.36
N MET A 179 -5.02 -4.34 -23.47
CA MET A 179 -6.22 -3.98 -22.73
C MET A 179 -7.31 -3.45 -23.69
N PRO A 180 -8.51 -4.05 -23.75
CA PRO A 180 -9.61 -3.50 -24.53
C PRO A 180 -10.06 -2.15 -23.95
N ALA A 181 -10.45 -1.20 -24.80
CA ALA A 181 -10.91 0.13 -24.35
C ALA A 181 -12.15 0.06 -23.42
N SER A 182 -12.98 -0.98 -23.57
CA SER A 182 -14.14 -1.22 -22.72
C SER A 182 -13.80 -1.75 -21.32
N ALA A 183 -12.55 -2.12 -21.04
CA ALA A 183 -12.12 -2.80 -19.82
C ALA A 183 -11.79 -1.85 -18.64
N LYS A 184 -12.38 -0.66 -18.58
CA LYS A 184 -12.13 0.34 -17.52
C LYS A 184 -12.32 -0.20 -16.10
N ARG A 185 -13.30 -1.09 -15.91
CA ARG A 185 -13.55 -1.72 -14.61
C ARG A 185 -12.48 -2.74 -14.24
N TYR A 186 -11.84 -3.37 -15.23
CA TYR A 186 -10.78 -4.33 -15.00
C TYR A 186 -9.56 -3.65 -14.37
N THR A 187 -9.17 -2.46 -14.85
CA THR A 187 -8.03 -1.72 -14.28
C THR A 187 -8.25 -1.32 -12.82
N THR A 188 -9.49 -1.01 -12.44
CA THR A 188 -9.86 -0.74 -11.05
C THR A 188 -9.91 -2.03 -10.23
N PHE A 189 -10.47 -3.10 -10.80
CA PHE A 189 -10.52 -4.41 -10.16
C PHE A 189 -9.11 -4.93 -9.83
N THR A 190 -8.19 -4.95 -10.80
CA THR A 190 -6.82 -5.43 -10.59
C THR A 190 -6.09 -4.60 -9.56
N ARG A 191 -6.27 -3.27 -9.58
CA ARG A 191 -5.70 -2.38 -8.57
C ARG A 191 -6.23 -2.66 -7.16
N ASN A 192 -7.53 -2.94 -7.03
CA ASN A 192 -8.14 -3.27 -5.75
C ASN A 192 -7.60 -4.57 -5.17
N ILE A 193 -7.41 -5.60 -6.00
CA ILE A 193 -6.93 -6.90 -5.52
C ILE A 193 -5.42 -6.95 -5.30
N SER A 194 -4.61 -6.15 -6.00
CA SER A 194 -3.16 -6.13 -5.81
C SER A 194 -2.70 -5.22 -4.66
N GLY A 195 -3.43 -4.15 -4.37
CA GLY A 195 -2.93 -3.08 -3.49
C GLY A 195 -3.15 -3.23 -1.99
N ILE A 196 -3.75 -4.33 -1.51
CA ILE A 196 -4.03 -4.64 -0.08
C ILE A 196 -4.66 -3.48 0.73
N ALA A 197 -5.35 -2.54 0.08
CA ALA A 197 -5.84 -1.32 0.72
C ALA A 197 -6.96 -1.60 1.72
N ASP A 198 -7.72 -2.68 1.54
CA ASP A 198 -8.67 -3.21 2.50
C ASP A 198 -7.96 -3.68 3.79
N VAL A 199 -6.85 -4.41 3.64
CA VAL A 199 -6.01 -4.88 4.75
C VAL A 199 -5.39 -3.71 5.51
N MET A 200 -4.77 -2.77 4.77
CA MET A 200 -4.23 -1.55 5.37
C MET A 200 -5.32 -0.73 6.07
N GLY A 201 -6.52 -0.66 5.47
CA GLY A 201 -7.66 0.05 6.03
C GLY A 201 -8.14 -0.50 7.37
N VAL A 202 -8.15 -1.82 7.54
CA VAL A 202 -8.51 -2.42 8.84
C VAL A 202 -7.43 -2.26 9.90
N PHE A 203 -6.15 -2.11 9.51
CA PHE A 203 -5.05 -1.86 10.45
C PHE A 203 -5.12 -0.49 11.13
N ILE A 204 -5.86 0.47 10.54
CA ILE A 204 -6.03 1.81 11.09
C ILE A 204 -6.74 1.75 12.45
N PHE A 205 -7.66 0.80 12.65
CA PHE A 205 -8.56 0.86 13.79
C PHE A 205 -8.08 -0.03 14.95
N PRO A 206 -7.80 0.54 16.14
CA PRO A 206 -7.48 -0.24 17.34
C PRO A 206 -8.57 -1.26 17.69
N ALA A 207 -8.20 -2.29 18.46
CA ALA A 207 -9.16 -3.33 18.89
C ALA A 207 -10.32 -2.80 19.76
N SER A 208 -10.14 -1.63 20.39
CA SER A 208 -11.19 -0.90 21.13
C SER A 208 -12.29 -0.34 20.22
N VAL A 209 -11.98 -0.05 18.95
CA VAL A 209 -12.93 0.51 18.00
C VAL A 209 -13.83 -0.61 17.45
N PRO A 210 -15.17 -0.51 17.60
CA PRO A 210 -16.07 -1.53 17.10
C PRO A 210 -16.13 -1.51 15.57
N VAL A 211 -16.24 -2.68 14.94
CA VAL A 211 -16.34 -2.82 13.46
C VAL A 211 -17.44 -1.94 12.86
N THR A 212 -18.57 -1.80 13.56
CA THR A 212 -19.71 -0.98 13.11
C THR A 212 -19.38 0.51 13.02
N ALA A 213 -18.31 0.98 13.66
CA ALA A 213 -17.89 2.38 13.60
C ALA A 213 -17.12 2.71 12.31
N TYR A 214 -16.47 1.73 11.66
CA TYR A 214 -15.57 2.02 10.53
C TYR A 214 -15.82 1.17 9.28
N ILE A 215 -16.54 0.05 9.37
CA ILE A 215 -16.63 -0.90 8.24
C ILE A 215 -17.22 -0.26 6.98
N ALA A 216 -18.15 0.69 7.15
CA ALA A 216 -18.73 1.44 6.05
C ALA A 216 -17.73 2.37 5.35
N ALA A 217 -16.65 2.77 6.04
CA ALA A 217 -15.60 3.61 5.49
C ALA A 217 -14.52 2.82 4.72
N ILE A 218 -14.46 1.48 4.86
CA ILE A 218 -13.42 0.66 4.19
C ILE A 218 -13.43 0.84 2.66
N PRO A 219 -14.57 0.85 1.95
CA PRO A 219 -14.57 1.10 0.50
C PRO A 219 -13.98 2.45 0.10
N ASP A 220 -14.34 3.53 0.81
CA ASP A 220 -13.76 4.86 0.57
C ASP A 220 -12.28 4.90 0.96
N LEU A 221 -11.87 4.22 2.04
CA LEU A 221 -10.46 4.08 2.44
C LEU A 221 -9.64 3.42 1.34
N MET A 222 -10.17 2.38 0.68
CA MET A 222 -9.52 1.76 -0.47
C MET A 222 -9.35 2.75 -1.62
N VAL A 223 -10.39 3.53 -1.93
CA VAL A 223 -10.31 4.58 -2.97
C VAL A 223 -9.26 5.62 -2.59
N PHE A 224 -9.28 6.10 -1.35
CA PHE A 224 -8.33 7.09 -0.83
C PHE A 224 -6.89 6.58 -0.96
N MET A 225 -6.56 5.41 -0.41
CA MET A 225 -5.19 4.89 -0.41
C MET A 225 -4.68 4.60 -1.83
N LEU A 226 -5.46 3.87 -2.64
CA LEU A 226 -5.00 3.45 -3.96
C LEU A 226 -4.85 4.66 -4.89
N SER A 227 -5.82 5.57 -4.87
CA SER A 227 -5.81 6.75 -5.75
C SER A 227 -4.79 7.79 -5.30
N ALA A 228 -4.60 8.00 -3.99
CA ALA A 228 -3.55 8.86 -3.47
C ALA A 228 -2.17 8.32 -3.85
N ASN A 229 -1.95 6.99 -3.72
CA ASN A 229 -0.70 6.38 -4.16
C ASN A 229 -0.50 6.59 -5.67
N ASP A 230 -1.50 6.30 -6.50
CA ASP A 230 -1.43 6.47 -7.95
C ASP A 230 -1.13 7.93 -8.35
N VAL A 231 -1.66 8.92 -7.61
CA VAL A 231 -1.38 10.35 -7.84
C VAL A 231 0.04 10.73 -7.42
N LEU A 232 0.45 10.32 -6.20
CA LEU A 232 1.72 10.69 -5.59
C LEU A 232 2.91 9.91 -6.18
N SER A 233 2.67 8.76 -6.82
CA SER A 233 3.68 7.98 -7.52
C SER A 233 3.80 8.34 -9.01
N PHE A 234 2.78 8.97 -9.60
CA PHE A 234 2.73 9.19 -11.04
C PHE A 234 3.96 9.91 -11.61
N TYR A 235 4.51 10.91 -10.90
CA TYR A 235 5.68 11.64 -11.38
C TYR A 235 6.90 10.73 -11.59
N LYS A 236 7.23 9.86 -10.63
CA LYS A 236 8.36 8.93 -10.78
C LYS A 236 8.13 7.92 -11.90
N GLU A 237 6.88 7.48 -12.08
CA GLU A 237 6.48 6.46 -13.06
C GLU A 237 6.53 7.03 -14.48
N GLU A 238 6.02 8.25 -14.67
CA GLU A 238 6.06 8.93 -15.95
C GLU A 238 7.50 9.26 -16.36
N LEU A 239 8.37 9.63 -15.41
CA LEU A 239 9.81 9.79 -15.66
C LEU A 239 10.52 8.48 -16.03
N ALA A 240 10.08 7.36 -15.47
CA ALA A 240 10.59 6.03 -15.81
C ALA A 240 10.01 5.49 -17.13
N GLY A 241 9.05 6.19 -17.74
CA GLY A 241 8.36 5.74 -18.95
C GLY A 241 7.43 4.55 -18.70
N GLU A 242 6.94 4.39 -17.48
CA GLU A 242 6.03 3.30 -17.11
C GLU A 242 4.66 3.50 -17.75
N GLU A 243 4.22 2.49 -18.51
CA GLU A 243 2.96 2.54 -19.26
C GLU A 243 1.88 1.61 -18.68
N LEU A 244 2.20 0.81 -17.66
CA LEU A 244 1.29 -0.15 -17.05
C LEU A 244 0.68 0.34 -15.73
N ASN A 245 1.02 1.56 -15.29
CA ASN A 245 0.36 2.18 -14.14
C ASN A 245 -1.12 2.52 -14.44
N ARG A 246 -1.90 2.73 -13.38
CA ARG A 246 -3.35 2.96 -13.48
C ARG A 246 -3.71 4.19 -14.31
N VAL A 247 -2.95 5.27 -14.18
CA VAL A 247 -3.17 6.53 -14.92
C VAL A 247 -3.06 6.29 -16.42
N SER A 248 -1.96 5.66 -16.85
CA SER A 248 -1.70 5.29 -18.25
C SER A 248 -2.74 4.33 -18.80
N LEU A 249 -3.14 3.32 -18.02
CA LEU A 249 -4.17 2.35 -18.41
C LEU A 249 -5.55 3.00 -18.60
N LEU A 250 -5.97 3.85 -17.67
CA LEU A 250 -7.24 4.58 -17.77
C LEU A 250 -7.24 5.58 -18.92
N ALA A 251 -6.13 6.31 -19.12
CA ALA A 251 -5.98 7.25 -20.24
C ALA A 251 -6.16 6.53 -21.59
N ARG A 252 -5.57 5.33 -21.74
CA ARG A 252 -5.77 4.50 -22.94
C ARG A 252 -7.20 4.02 -23.10
N CYS A 253 -7.84 3.57 -22.02
CA CYS A 253 -9.23 3.10 -22.10
C CYS A 253 -10.22 4.22 -22.42
N ASP A 254 -9.94 5.44 -21.96
CA ASP A 254 -10.79 6.62 -22.15
C ASP A 254 -10.47 7.40 -23.42
N ASN A 255 -9.34 7.11 -24.08
CA ASN A 255 -8.75 7.96 -25.11
C ASN A 255 -8.61 9.42 -24.63
N SER A 256 -8.13 9.59 -23.39
CA SER A 256 -7.94 10.88 -22.72
C SER A 256 -6.47 11.16 -22.43
N LYS A 257 -6.13 12.39 -22.03
CA LYS A 257 -4.77 12.67 -21.54
C LYS A 257 -4.56 12.03 -20.17
N LYS A 258 -3.32 11.66 -19.86
CA LYS A 258 -2.93 11.16 -18.54
C LYS A 258 -3.19 12.19 -17.43
N THR A 259 -2.98 13.48 -17.70
CA THR A 259 -3.23 14.57 -16.74
C THR A 259 -4.72 14.77 -16.44
N ASP A 260 -5.61 14.54 -17.41
CA ASP A 260 -7.07 14.53 -17.17
C ASP A 260 -7.49 13.36 -16.27
N VAL A 261 -6.85 12.19 -16.41
CA VAL A 261 -7.06 11.05 -15.51
C VAL A 261 -6.54 11.36 -14.11
N LEU A 262 -5.34 11.93 -14.00
CA LEU A 262 -4.73 12.31 -12.73
C LEU A 262 -5.65 13.24 -11.95
N ARG A 263 -6.22 14.25 -12.60
CA ARG A 263 -7.20 15.17 -12.00
C ARG A 263 -8.44 14.44 -11.48
N ARG A 264 -8.99 13.51 -12.25
CA ARG A 264 -10.14 12.69 -11.80
C ARG A 264 -9.80 11.81 -10.60
N LEU A 265 -8.59 11.25 -10.53
CA LEU A 265 -8.15 10.49 -9.37
C LEU A 265 -8.03 11.38 -8.13
N VAL A 266 -7.54 12.61 -8.28
CA VAL A 266 -7.55 13.61 -7.19
C VAL A 266 -8.98 13.86 -6.71
N ASP A 267 -9.91 14.14 -7.62
CA ASP A 267 -11.31 14.40 -7.26
C ASP A 267 -11.93 13.22 -6.50
N SER A 268 -11.73 12.00 -6.98
CA SER A 268 -12.19 10.78 -6.29
C SER A 268 -11.51 10.56 -4.93
N THR A 269 -10.23 10.90 -4.79
CA THR A 269 -9.50 10.79 -3.52
C THR A 269 -10.05 11.76 -2.49
N VAL A 270 -10.34 13.00 -2.91
CA VAL A 270 -10.90 14.05 -2.05
C VAL A 270 -12.33 13.73 -1.65
N GLU A 271 -13.15 13.23 -2.59
CA GLU A 271 -14.50 12.74 -2.28
C GLU A 271 -14.47 11.62 -1.24
N ALA A 272 -13.64 10.61 -1.46
CA ALA A 272 -13.47 9.50 -0.52
C ALA A 272 -13.00 9.98 0.87
N HIS A 273 -12.03 10.90 0.92
CA HIS A 273 -11.58 11.51 2.17
C HIS A 273 -12.74 12.15 2.95
N ASN A 274 -13.55 12.98 2.29
CA ASN A 274 -14.70 13.63 2.93
C ASN A 274 -15.75 12.63 3.41
N ASN A 275 -16.05 11.60 2.60
CA ASN A 275 -16.97 10.53 2.98
C ASN A 275 -16.49 9.79 4.23
N ILE A 276 -15.19 9.47 4.32
CA ILE A 276 -14.60 8.81 5.49
C ILE A 276 -14.78 9.69 6.73
N LEU A 277 -14.48 11.00 6.63
CA LEU A 277 -14.67 11.93 7.75
C LEU A 277 -16.12 11.93 8.24
N ASP A 278 -17.10 11.98 7.33
CA ASP A 278 -18.52 11.97 7.68
C ASP A 278 -18.98 10.63 8.29
N ILE A 279 -18.49 9.50 7.76
CA ILE A 279 -18.81 8.16 8.27
C ILE A 279 -18.25 7.95 9.67
N LEU A 280 -17.02 8.39 9.92
CA LEU A 280 -16.31 8.17 11.19
C LEU A 280 -16.67 9.19 12.27
N LYS A 281 -17.21 10.36 11.89
CA LYS A 281 -17.62 11.45 12.81
C LYS A 281 -18.40 11.03 14.06
N PRO A 282 -19.31 10.04 14.03
CA PRO A 282 -20.03 9.60 15.22
C PRO A 282 -19.15 8.88 16.26
N ASN A 283 -17.94 8.47 15.91
CA ASN A 283 -16.99 7.77 16.79
C ASN A 283 -15.63 8.48 16.79
N GLU A 284 -15.35 9.24 17.85
CA GLU A 284 -14.14 10.07 17.99
C GLU A 284 -12.84 9.26 17.86
N GLU A 285 -12.75 8.10 18.52
CA GLU A 285 -11.55 7.24 18.46
C GLU A 285 -11.28 6.73 17.03
N ALA A 286 -12.33 6.35 16.29
CA ALA A 286 -12.18 5.92 14.89
C ALA A 286 -11.77 7.09 13.98
N LEU A 287 -12.35 8.27 14.18
CA LEU A 287 -12.02 9.47 13.43
C LEU A 287 -10.56 9.89 13.66
N ASP A 288 -10.12 9.92 14.92
CA ASP A 288 -8.75 10.27 15.29
C ASP A 288 -7.73 9.29 14.71
N ALA A 289 -8.04 8.00 14.74
CA ALA A 289 -7.21 6.97 14.12
C ALA A 289 -7.06 7.20 12.61
N TYR A 290 -8.17 7.51 11.91
CA TYR A 290 -8.12 7.84 10.48
C TYR A 290 -7.35 9.14 10.19
N LEU A 291 -7.56 10.20 10.97
CA LEU A 291 -6.87 11.46 10.77
C LEU A 291 -5.36 11.28 10.94
N SER A 292 -4.93 10.60 12.00
CA SER A 292 -3.53 10.21 12.23
C SER A 292 -2.96 9.40 11.06
N PHE A 293 -3.73 8.41 10.56
CA PHE A 293 -3.31 7.60 9.42
C PHE A 293 -3.18 8.41 8.12
N SER A 294 -4.21 9.17 7.76
CA SER A 294 -4.31 9.89 6.49
C SER A 294 -3.21 10.94 6.33
N ASP A 295 -2.94 11.70 7.39
CA ASP A 295 -1.84 12.66 7.47
C ASP A 295 -0.47 11.96 7.37
N GLY A 296 -0.23 10.89 8.15
CA GLY A 296 1.00 10.10 8.05
C GLY A 296 1.21 9.48 6.67
N TYR A 297 0.14 8.97 6.04
CA TYR A 297 0.19 8.31 4.74
C TYR A 297 0.60 9.28 3.64
N ILE A 298 -0.05 10.44 3.54
CA ILE A 298 0.31 11.47 2.56
C ILE A 298 1.69 12.03 2.84
N TRP A 299 2.01 12.30 4.11
CA TRP A 299 3.31 12.83 4.51
C TRP A 299 4.45 11.88 4.15
N ALA A 300 4.29 10.57 4.37
CA ALA A 300 5.27 9.56 3.97
C ALA A 300 5.55 9.62 2.46
N HIS A 301 4.51 9.76 1.63
CA HIS A 301 4.69 9.86 0.19
C HIS A 301 5.39 11.16 -0.23
N ALA A 302 5.00 12.29 0.35
CA ALA A 302 5.61 13.59 0.06
C ALA A 302 7.06 13.69 0.56
N GLY A 303 7.37 13.09 1.71
CA GLY A 303 8.69 13.16 2.35
C GLY A 303 9.72 12.18 1.78
N LEU A 304 9.29 11.00 1.31
CA LEU A 304 10.20 9.97 0.82
C LEU A 304 10.79 10.33 -0.55
N SER A 305 12.14 10.28 -0.63
CA SER A 305 12.89 10.56 -1.86
C SER A 305 12.48 9.67 -3.04
N ARG A 306 11.98 8.46 -2.78
CA ARG A 306 11.56 7.51 -3.81
C ARG A 306 10.49 8.06 -4.75
N TYR A 307 9.60 8.92 -4.26
CA TYR A 307 8.51 9.50 -5.07
C TYR A 307 8.95 10.75 -5.85
N ARG A 308 10.13 11.29 -5.55
CA ARG A 308 10.75 12.41 -6.27
C ARG A 308 9.89 13.68 -6.32
N LEU A 309 8.91 13.81 -5.43
CA LEU A 309 7.96 14.93 -5.43
C LEU A 309 8.63 16.28 -5.11
N LYS A 310 9.79 16.27 -4.44
CA LYS A 310 10.62 17.47 -4.22
C LYS A 310 11.10 18.14 -5.51
N GLU A 311 11.11 17.43 -6.63
CA GLU A 311 11.49 17.98 -7.95
C GLU A 311 10.35 18.77 -8.62
N LEU A 312 9.14 18.75 -8.04
CA LEU A 312 7.98 19.48 -8.56
C LEU A 312 7.92 20.93 -8.07
N ASP A 313 8.83 21.35 -7.18
CA ASP A 313 8.86 22.68 -6.57
C ASP A 313 7.54 23.11 -5.88
N ILE A 314 6.76 22.13 -5.38
CA ILE A 314 5.48 22.33 -4.67
C ILE A 314 5.62 22.27 -3.14
N PHE A 315 6.78 21.87 -2.64
CA PHE A 315 7.08 21.85 -1.20
C PHE A 315 7.97 23.04 -0.85
N PRO A 316 7.82 23.60 0.38
CA PRO A 316 8.63 24.73 0.83
C PRO A 316 10.13 24.44 0.97
#